data_AF-A0A944PI62-F1
#
_entry.id   AF-A0A944PI62-F1
#
_cell.length_a   1.000
_cell.length_b   1.000
_cell.length_c   1.000
_cell.angle_alpha   90.00
_cell.angle_beta   90.00
_cell.angle_gamma   90.00
#
_symmetry.space_group_name_H-M   'P 1'
#
loop_
_entity.id
_entity.type
_entity.pdbx_description
1 polymer ?
#
loop_
_entity_poly.entity_id
_entity_poly.type
_entity_poly.pdbx_seq_one_letter_code
_entity_poly.pdbx_strand_id
1 'polypeptide(L)'
;MLVPQQFSASAAEEVPSAPLAAGEIQNIGPGMYQSATDSYQVFENDVSVGLMGRTHTVAGQAQGGVSQAQDAPQTRSDLGVFGPSWEAEFVGGQLNRKLTQDSGSITTTDLESSAYTRYELTESMDGPGGGSINTYTASDGSTLVENVSWDDLAGDMKSTITETLNIAMGAAAEGDTGPVGADGNPIPQADLKPTYTWKQASGTGDTWRVTSVGNKAYKATTVAYDAQGRVATVSEPARGETPAQSLALTYATATTATGTALGDVAGQVKEITVTSGPIVQTLARYTYEASGLLREVTNPAEGSELSSYTYDSGDRLSTLTSGDGGKWELAFSGDTAAPQAHETTDVMPDAGSIAPGQDQPDGVSPPAENFIGGDITDPQANPRSCGSPESWIRYWGNCSTPVAHYGWRWPSWKQTPTGSWVRGLNYDHCTSSYDRPAGFDFRAACDAHDYGYGTIGNTYKGYSYYLDRNKGIATDVAFYNLLRYNTCPAYSWWKRGACNNLAYNYYLGVFYGGHPKNGADAT
;
A
#
# COMPACT_ATOMS: atom_id res chain seq x y z
N MET A 1 -32.76 -54.68 23.22
CA MET A 1 -32.76 -53.21 23.05
C MET A 1 -31.57 -52.68 23.82
N LEU A 2 -30.49 -52.36 23.11
CA LEU A 2 -29.26 -51.77 23.64
C LEU A 2 -28.95 -50.58 22.72
N VAL A 3 -28.97 -49.39 23.31
CA VAL A 3 -28.71 -48.10 22.65
C VAL A 3 -27.21 -47.98 22.40
N PRO A 4 -26.74 -47.64 21.19
CA PRO A 4 -25.32 -47.37 20.96
C PRO A 4 -24.99 -45.94 21.43
N GLN A 5 -23.96 -45.83 22.28
CA GLN A 5 -23.37 -44.57 22.74
C GLN A 5 -22.72 -43.83 21.56
N GLN A 6 -23.11 -42.56 21.37
CA GLN A 6 -22.39 -41.63 20.52
C GLN A 6 -21.06 -41.25 21.17
N PHE A 7 -19.96 -41.46 20.45
CA PHE A 7 -18.67 -40.86 20.77
C PHE A 7 -18.70 -39.41 20.28
N SER A 8 -18.67 -38.46 21.20
CA SER A 8 -18.37 -37.05 20.91
C SER A 8 -16.89 -36.95 20.54
N ALA A 9 -16.58 -36.52 19.33
CA ALA A 9 -15.23 -36.11 18.96
C ALA A 9 -14.93 -34.77 19.64
N SER A 10 -13.95 -34.77 20.52
CA SER A 10 -13.37 -33.59 21.16
C SER A 10 -12.77 -32.66 20.11
N ALA A 11 -13.09 -31.37 20.19
CA ALA A 11 -12.35 -30.32 19.51
C ALA A 11 -10.85 -30.47 19.86
N ALA A 12 -10.01 -30.53 18.83
CA ALA A 12 -8.57 -30.50 19.02
C ALA A 12 -8.21 -29.15 19.62
N GLU A 13 -7.72 -29.17 20.86
CA GLU A 13 -7.09 -28.03 21.51
C GLU A 13 -5.79 -27.77 20.73
N GLU A 14 -5.79 -26.73 19.89
CA GLU A 14 -4.63 -26.33 19.12
C GLU A 14 -3.55 -25.90 20.10
N VAL A 15 -2.48 -26.71 20.20
CA VAL A 15 -1.36 -26.43 21.10
C VAL A 15 -0.77 -25.07 20.70
N PRO A 16 -0.53 -24.13 21.63
CA PRO A 16 0.10 -22.86 21.31
C PRO A 16 1.41 -23.13 20.57
N SER A 17 1.53 -22.64 19.35
CA SER A 17 2.78 -22.64 18.61
C SER A 17 3.87 -22.07 19.52
N ALA A 18 5.01 -22.77 19.63
CA ALA A 18 6.14 -22.27 20.38
C ALA A 18 6.46 -20.83 19.92
N PRO A 19 6.87 -19.92 20.83
CA PRO A 19 7.17 -18.55 20.46
C PRO A 19 8.22 -18.54 19.34
N LEU A 20 7.95 -17.73 18.32
CA LEU A 20 8.84 -17.53 17.18
C LEU A 20 10.25 -17.13 17.65
N ALA A 21 11.28 -17.54 16.90
CA ALA A 21 12.62 -17.03 17.15
C ALA A 21 12.64 -15.50 16.94
N ALA A 22 13.44 -14.80 17.75
CA ALA A 22 13.54 -13.35 17.64
C ALA A 22 13.99 -12.93 16.23
N GLY A 23 13.20 -12.08 15.57
CA GLY A 23 13.46 -11.65 14.19
C GLY A 23 12.63 -12.36 13.12
N GLU A 24 11.85 -13.38 13.48
CA GLU A 24 10.93 -14.05 12.56
C GLU A 24 9.70 -13.19 12.23
N ILE A 25 9.23 -13.37 11.00
CA ILE A 25 8.04 -12.72 10.44
C ILE A 25 7.05 -13.82 10.11
N GLN A 26 5.79 -13.61 10.47
CA GLN A 26 4.72 -14.54 10.19
C GLN A 26 3.51 -13.79 9.64
N ASN A 27 2.92 -14.31 8.56
CA ASN A 27 1.62 -13.86 8.10
C ASN A 27 0.55 -14.56 8.94
N ILE A 28 -0.28 -13.78 9.63
CA ILE A 28 -1.35 -14.29 10.51
C ILE A 28 -2.66 -13.64 10.06
N GLY A 29 -3.49 -14.45 9.40
CA GLY A 29 -4.73 -14.01 8.77
C GLY A 29 -4.53 -12.80 7.84
N PRO A 30 -5.24 -11.67 8.06
CA PRO A 30 -5.16 -10.49 7.20
C PRO A 30 -3.89 -9.65 7.43
N GLY A 31 -3.07 -9.99 8.42
CA GLY A 31 -1.98 -9.15 8.87
C GLY A 31 -0.64 -9.87 8.99
N MET A 32 0.36 -9.12 9.42
CA MET A 32 1.72 -9.58 9.60
C MET A 32 2.17 -9.37 11.04
N TYR A 33 2.69 -10.43 11.65
CA TYR A 33 3.33 -10.40 12.95
C TYR A 33 4.86 -10.39 12.81
N GLN A 34 5.53 -9.52 13.58
CA GLN A 34 6.99 -9.42 13.66
C GLN A 34 7.43 -9.70 15.09
N SER A 35 8.17 -10.79 15.31
CA SER A 35 8.57 -11.20 16.67
C SER A 35 9.65 -10.29 17.29
N ALA A 36 10.43 -9.59 16.47
CA ALA A 36 11.47 -8.67 16.95
C ALA A 36 10.91 -7.47 17.72
N THR A 37 9.73 -6.99 17.30
CA THR A 37 9.05 -5.82 17.86
C THR A 37 7.79 -6.21 18.63
N ASP A 38 7.43 -7.50 18.65
CA ASP A 38 6.16 -8.03 19.14
C ASP A 38 4.99 -7.17 18.63
N SER A 39 4.92 -7.02 17.31
CA SER A 39 3.93 -6.16 16.66
C SER A 39 3.17 -6.90 15.57
N TYR A 40 1.85 -6.77 15.57
CA TYR A 40 0.96 -7.27 14.54
C TYR A 40 0.33 -6.11 13.78
N GLN A 41 0.35 -6.16 12.44
CA GLN A 41 -0.11 -5.08 11.58
C GLN A 41 -1.12 -5.59 10.55
N VAL A 42 -2.26 -4.91 10.46
CA VAL A 42 -3.26 -5.08 9.39
C VAL A 42 -3.24 -3.81 8.54
N PHE A 43 -3.12 -3.98 7.23
CA PHE A 43 -3.13 -2.88 6.28
C PHE A 43 -4.41 -2.94 5.42
N GLU A 44 -5.00 -1.78 5.18
CA GLU A 44 -6.20 -1.62 4.35
C GLU A 44 -5.98 -0.53 3.31
N ASN A 45 -6.42 -0.80 2.08
CA ASN A 45 -6.37 0.16 0.99
C ASN A 45 -7.78 0.75 0.79
N ASP A 46 -7.91 2.06 0.94
CA ASP A 46 -9.20 2.74 0.81
C ASP A 46 -9.45 3.21 -0.62
N VAL A 47 -8.48 3.91 -1.22
CA VAL A 47 -8.61 4.50 -2.56
C VAL A 47 -7.29 4.36 -3.31
N SER A 48 -7.36 3.82 -4.53
CA SER A 48 -6.15 3.54 -5.32
C SER A 48 -5.41 4.81 -5.77
N VAL A 49 -6.14 5.90 -6.05
CA VAL A 49 -5.55 7.21 -6.37
C VAL A 49 -4.84 7.74 -5.13
N GLY A 50 -3.59 8.18 -5.29
CA GLY A 50 -2.77 8.70 -4.21
C GLY A 50 -2.36 7.64 -3.18
N LEU A 51 -2.46 6.35 -3.50
CA LEU A 51 -2.14 5.22 -2.62
C LEU A 51 -2.70 5.43 -1.20
N MET A 52 -3.99 5.72 -1.11
CA MET A 52 -4.63 6.06 0.16
C MET A 52 -5.02 4.79 0.92
N GLY A 53 -4.35 4.56 2.04
CA GLY A 53 -4.66 3.45 2.92
C GLY A 53 -4.57 3.80 4.40
N ARG A 54 -4.61 2.76 5.23
CA ARG A 54 -4.41 2.85 6.66
C ARG A 54 -3.85 1.56 7.24
N THR A 55 -3.20 1.68 8.39
CA THR A 55 -2.61 0.57 9.13
C THR A 55 -3.16 0.53 10.54
N HIS A 56 -3.58 -0.65 11.00
CA HIS A 56 -3.90 -0.95 12.39
C HIS A 56 -2.73 -1.74 12.97
N THR A 57 -2.08 -1.21 14.02
CA THR A 57 -0.96 -1.88 14.67
C THR A 57 -1.34 -2.26 16.09
N VAL A 58 -1.09 -3.52 16.47
CA VAL A 58 -1.14 -4.02 17.84
C VAL A 58 0.29 -4.26 18.30
N ALA A 59 0.65 -3.74 19.48
CA ALA A 59 1.95 -3.98 20.10
C ALA A 59 1.80 -4.80 21.38
N GLY A 60 2.72 -5.73 21.57
CA GLY A 60 2.81 -6.53 22.78
C GLY A 60 3.17 -5.69 24.00
N GLN A 61 2.92 -6.24 25.18
CA GLN A 61 3.24 -5.61 26.45
C GLN A 61 4.24 -6.46 27.23
N ALA A 62 4.93 -5.84 28.18
CA ALA A 62 5.77 -6.61 29.11
C ALA A 62 4.92 -7.58 29.96
N GLN A 63 5.56 -8.65 30.43
CA GLN A 63 4.91 -9.79 31.11
C GLN A 63 3.82 -9.37 32.11
N GLY A 64 2.58 -9.76 31.81
CA GLY A 64 1.38 -9.51 32.62
C GLY A 64 0.47 -8.38 32.12
N GLY A 65 0.87 -7.65 31.07
CA GLY A 65 0.00 -6.74 30.33
C GLY A 65 -0.88 -7.44 29.30
N VAL A 66 -1.86 -6.72 28.74
CA VAL A 66 -2.62 -7.14 27.56
C VAL A 66 -2.07 -6.36 26.37
N SER A 67 -1.77 -7.00 25.24
CA SER A 67 -1.35 -6.28 24.02
C SER A 67 -2.35 -5.17 23.66
N GLN A 68 -1.85 -4.07 23.11
CA GLN A 68 -2.65 -2.85 22.90
C GLN A 68 -2.56 -2.39 21.46
N ALA A 69 -3.69 -1.96 20.91
CA ALA A 69 -3.69 -1.23 19.66
C ALA A 69 -2.93 0.11 19.82
N GLN A 70 -2.29 0.56 18.75
CA GLN A 70 -1.44 1.74 18.74
C GLN A 70 -2.11 2.88 17.98
N ASP A 71 -2.18 4.05 18.63
CA ASP A 71 -2.56 5.29 17.96
C ASP A 71 -1.42 5.82 17.08
N ALA A 72 -1.78 6.64 16.10
CA ALA A 72 -0.82 7.39 15.32
C ALA A 72 0.12 8.22 16.24
N PRO A 73 1.40 8.42 15.86
CA PRO A 73 2.36 9.15 16.67
C PRO A 73 1.84 10.53 17.07
N GLN A 74 1.94 10.89 18.36
CA GLN A 74 1.46 12.19 18.85
C GLN A 74 2.10 13.40 18.14
N THR A 75 3.33 13.24 17.65
CA THR A 75 4.04 14.26 16.85
C THR A 75 3.47 14.42 15.43
N ARG A 76 2.64 13.48 14.99
CA ARG A 76 2.00 13.40 13.67
C ARG A 76 0.53 13.03 13.81
N SER A 77 -0.20 13.81 14.60
CA SER A 77 -1.65 13.66 14.76
C SER A 77 -2.43 13.76 13.44
N ASP A 78 -1.84 14.36 12.40
CA ASP A 78 -2.36 14.34 11.03
C ASP A 78 -2.45 12.95 10.40
N LEU A 79 -1.77 11.95 10.97
CA LEU A 79 -1.89 10.55 10.57
C LEU A 79 -3.01 9.81 11.34
N GLY A 80 -3.48 10.32 12.49
CA GLY A 80 -4.54 9.71 13.30
C GLY A 80 -5.98 10.06 12.85
N VAL A 81 -6.16 10.37 11.57
CA VAL A 81 -7.40 10.96 11.05
C VAL A 81 -8.56 9.97 10.92
N PHE A 82 -8.28 8.67 11.00
CA PHE A 82 -9.29 7.61 10.99
C PHE A 82 -9.76 7.20 12.39
N GLY A 83 -9.41 7.98 13.42
CA GLY A 83 -9.76 7.69 14.80
C GLY A 83 -8.74 6.82 15.52
N PRO A 84 -9.04 6.41 16.77
CA PRO A 84 -8.13 5.62 17.57
C PRO A 84 -7.71 4.34 16.87
N SER A 85 -6.49 3.90 17.16
CA SER A 85 -5.92 2.64 16.67
C SER A 85 -5.71 2.52 15.16
N TRP A 86 -5.85 3.61 14.40
CA TRP A 86 -5.57 3.66 12.96
C TRP A 86 -4.57 4.76 12.62
N GLU A 87 -3.56 4.40 11.85
CA GLU A 87 -2.63 5.33 11.23
C GLU A 87 -2.92 5.43 9.73
N ALA A 88 -3.06 6.64 9.21
CA ALA A 88 -3.23 6.89 7.79
C ALA A 88 -1.92 6.68 7.02
N GLU A 89 -2.03 6.01 5.88
CA GLU A 89 -0.93 5.76 4.94
C GLU A 89 -1.17 6.60 3.69
N PHE A 90 -0.80 7.88 3.76
CA PHE A 90 -0.92 8.77 2.61
C PHE A 90 0.18 8.52 1.61
N VAL A 91 -0.16 8.41 0.31
CA VAL A 91 0.81 8.14 -0.75
C VAL A 91 1.61 6.87 -0.43
N GLY A 92 0.94 5.82 0.05
CA GLY A 92 1.60 4.56 0.43
C GLY A 92 2.56 4.72 1.60
N GLY A 93 2.30 5.65 2.51
CA GLY A 93 3.17 5.93 3.65
C GLY A 93 4.40 6.78 3.34
N GLN A 94 4.54 7.29 2.11
CA GLN A 94 5.64 8.22 1.79
C GLN A 94 5.58 9.52 2.62
N LEU A 95 4.43 9.85 3.20
CA LEU A 95 4.27 11.00 4.11
C LEU A 95 4.56 10.66 5.58
N ASN A 96 4.86 9.42 5.93
CA ASN A 96 5.14 8.97 7.31
C ASN A 96 6.58 9.30 7.70
N ARG A 97 6.94 10.57 7.51
CA ARG A 97 8.28 11.11 7.71
C ARG A 97 8.24 12.37 8.56
N LYS A 98 9.33 12.63 9.27
CA LYS A 98 9.54 13.81 10.11
C LYS A 98 10.83 14.50 9.71
N LEU A 99 10.86 15.83 9.80
CA LEU A 99 12.06 16.62 9.58
C LEU A 99 12.35 17.47 10.82
N THR A 100 13.57 17.36 11.34
CA THR A 100 14.07 18.19 12.45
C THR A 100 15.29 18.96 12.01
N GLN A 101 15.31 20.26 12.27
CA GLN A 101 16.44 21.14 11.98
C GLN A 101 17.23 21.40 13.26
N ASP A 102 18.55 21.25 13.17
CA ASP A 102 19.52 21.61 14.21
C ASP A 102 20.49 22.68 13.66
N SER A 103 21.32 23.25 14.52
CA SER A 103 22.38 24.17 14.09
C SER A 103 23.39 23.44 13.18
N GLY A 104 23.32 23.72 11.87
CA GLY A 104 24.25 23.19 10.87
C GLY A 104 23.90 21.80 10.34
N SER A 105 22.74 21.24 10.71
CA SER A 105 22.30 19.95 10.19
C SER A 105 20.79 19.81 10.15
N ILE A 106 20.32 18.89 9.31
CA ILE A 106 18.91 18.52 9.20
C ILE A 106 18.82 17.01 9.31
N THR A 107 17.85 16.50 10.06
CA THR A 107 17.58 15.07 10.18
C THR A 107 16.18 14.77 9.68
N THR A 108 16.08 13.78 8.79
CA THR A 108 14.79 13.22 8.38
C THR A 108 14.63 11.84 9.01
N THR A 109 13.45 11.55 9.54
CA THR A 109 13.13 10.27 10.18
C THR A 109 11.92 9.65 9.51
N ASP A 110 12.03 8.41 9.07
CA ASP A 110 10.91 7.54 8.69
C ASP A 110 10.26 7.02 9.97
N LEU A 111 8.97 7.30 10.17
CA LEU A 111 8.29 7.09 11.44
C LEU A 111 7.89 5.63 11.66
N GLU A 112 7.67 4.89 10.58
CA GLU A 112 7.32 3.47 10.63
C GLU A 112 8.53 2.62 11.04
N SER A 113 9.68 2.87 10.43
CA SER A 113 10.91 2.10 10.68
C SER A 113 11.81 2.70 11.76
N SER A 114 11.54 3.94 12.18
CA SER A 114 12.43 4.79 12.99
C SER A 114 13.82 5.02 12.36
N ALA A 115 14.01 4.66 11.09
CA ALA A 115 15.25 4.92 10.37
C ALA A 115 15.40 6.43 10.13
N TYR A 116 16.61 6.95 10.25
CA TYR A 116 16.88 8.36 10.06
C TYR A 116 18.11 8.60 9.19
N THR A 117 18.08 9.74 8.50
CA THR A 117 19.21 10.26 7.73
C THR A 117 19.55 11.63 8.27
N ARG A 118 20.81 11.82 8.65
CA ARG A 118 21.34 13.10 9.10
C ARG A 118 22.18 13.72 7.99
N TYR A 119 21.83 14.95 7.63
CA TYR A 119 22.47 15.76 6.61
C TYR A 119 23.24 16.89 7.26
N GLU A 120 24.54 16.97 7.02
CA GLU A 120 25.41 18.02 7.54
C GLU A 120 25.54 19.14 6.51
N LEU A 121 25.55 20.40 6.95
CA LEU A 121 25.71 21.56 6.07
C LEU A 121 27.08 21.50 5.38
N THR A 122 27.07 21.50 4.05
CA THR A 122 28.30 21.44 3.24
C THR A 122 28.54 22.72 2.45
N GLU A 123 27.47 23.38 1.99
CA GLU A 123 27.55 24.63 1.25
C GLU A 123 26.43 25.57 1.69
N SER A 124 26.73 26.88 1.70
CA SER A 124 25.74 27.92 2.00
C SER A 124 26.03 29.12 1.11
N MET A 125 24.99 29.63 0.48
CA MET A 125 25.04 30.79 -0.43
C MET A 125 23.98 31.80 -0.02
N ASP A 126 24.38 33.05 0.19
CA ASP A 126 23.45 34.14 0.47
C ASP A 126 22.57 34.44 -0.75
N GLY A 127 21.27 34.57 -0.51
CA GLY A 127 20.27 34.94 -1.49
C GLY A 127 19.84 36.41 -1.36
N PRO A 128 19.09 36.93 -2.35
CA PRO A 128 18.49 38.26 -2.27
C PRO A 128 17.54 38.40 -1.07
N GLY A 129 17.38 39.62 -0.54
CA GLY A 129 16.40 39.90 0.51
C GLY A 129 16.69 39.23 1.86
N GLY A 130 17.92 38.78 2.09
CA GLY A 130 18.30 38.04 3.30
C GLY A 130 18.00 36.54 3.25
N GLY A 131 17.61 36.02 2.08
CA GLY A 131 17.46 34.59 1.82
C GLY A 131 18.77 33.82 1.77
N SER A 132 18.68 32.51 1.58
CA SER A 132 19.84 31.63 1.44
C SER A 132 19.50 30.36 0.66
N ILE A 133 20.52 29.76 0.04
CA ILE A 133 20.48 28.39 -0.46
C ILE A 133 21.53 27.61 0.32
N ASN A 134 21.07 26.65 1.11
CA ASN A 134 21.92 25.80 1.93
C ASN A 134 21.87 24.37 1.38
N THR A 135 23.02 23.80 1.09
CA THR A 135 23.16 22.40 0.68
C THR A 135 23.69 21.60 1.86
N TYR A 136 23.01 20.50 2.16
CA TYR A 136 23.38 19.53 3.18
C TYR A 136 23.61 18.17 2.53
N THR A 137 24.59 17.43 3.05
CA THR A 137 24.96 16.12 2.51
C THR A 137 25.02 15.10 3.65
N ALA A 138 24.43 13.94 3.43
CA ALA A 138 24.50 12.80 4.34
C ALA A 138 25.69 11.89 4.00
N SER A 139 26.05 11.01 4.94
CA SER A 139 27.17 10.08 4.78
C SER A 139 26.98 9.05 3.67
N ASP A 140 25.72 8.74 3.32
CA ASP A 140 25.35 7.86 2.23
C ASP A 140 25.35 8.58 0.85
N GLY A 141 25.65 9.87 0.81
CA GLY A 141 25.63 10.71 -0.38
C GLY A 141 24.25 11.27 -0.73
N SER A 142 23.22 11.04 0.09
CA SER A 142 21.93 11.73 -0.03
C SER A 142 22.14 13.22 0.18
N THR A 143 21.33 14.04 -0.48
CA THR A 143 21.46 15.50 -0.43
C THR A 143 20.16 16.15 -0.04
N LEU A 144 20.25 17.30 0.61
CA LEU A 144 19.12 18.12 0.99
C LEU A 144 19.46 19.58 0.66
N VAL A 145 18.62 20.23 -0.13
CA VAL A 145 18.77 21.64 -0.49
C VAL A 145 17.65 22.44 0.16
N GLU A 146 18.01 23.31 1.09
CA GLU A 146 17.10 24.28 1.70
C GLU A 146 17.19 25.60 0.94
N ASN A 147 16.06 26.04 0.38
CA ASN A 147 15.92 27.35 -0.23
C ASN A 147 15.06 28.23 0.69
N VAL A 148 15.68 29.27 1.24
CA VAL A 148 15.04 30.28 2.07
C VAL A 148 14.89 31.56 1.26
N SER A 149 13.65 32.02 1.09
CA SER A 149 13.35 33.22 0.31
C SER A 149 12.32 34.09 1.02
N TRP A 150 12.41 35.40 0.81
CA TRP A 150 11.42 36.35 1.31
C TRP A 150 10.12 36.22 0.52
N ASP A 151 9.00 36.04 1.22
CA ASP A 151 7.66 36.02 0.63
C ASP A 151 6.98 37.37 0.90
N ASP A 152 6.91 38.22 -0.13
CA ASP A 152 6.31 39.56 -0.04
C ASP A 152 4.82 39.53 0.37
N LEU A 153 4.10 38.45 0.03
CA LEU A 153 2.68 38.34 0.36
C LEU A 153 2.49 37.97 1.83
N ALA A 154 3.32 37.06 2.33
CA ALA A 154 3.32 36.68 3.74
C ALA A 154 4.01 37.72 4.64
N GLY A 155 4.91 38.52 4.09
CA GLY A 155 5.74 39.47 4.82
C GLY A 155 6.79 38.79 5.72
N ASP A 156 7.17 37.55 5.42
CA ASP A 156 8.04 36.69 6.22
C ASP A 156 8.95 35.82 5.32
N MET A 157 10.00 35.26 5.92
CA MET A 157 10.86 34.27 5.25
C MET A 157 10.16 32.91 5.12
N LYS A 158 10.24 32.29 3.94
CA LYS A 158 9.75 30.94 3.66
C LYS A 158 10.88 30.03 3.28
N SER A 159 10.91 28.85 3.90
CA SER A 159 11.85 27.78 3.58
C SER A 159 11.15 26.66 2.83
N THR A 160 11.77 26.21 1.73
CA THR A 160 11.40 24.99 1.01
C THR A 160 12.61 24.09 0.95
N ILE A 161 12.45 22.84 1.37
CA ILE A 161 13.53 21.87 1.40
C ILE A 161 13.28 20.81 0.33
N THR A 162 14.30 20.49 -0.48
CA THR A 162 14.26 19.36 -1.40
C THR A 162 15.27 18.31 -0.95
N GLU A 163 14.79 17.16 -0.53
CA GLU A 163 15.59 15.99 -0.16
C GLU A 163 15.68 15.05 -1.37
N THR A 164 16.88 14.64 -1.75
CA THR A 164 17.14 13.63 -2.79
C THR A 164 17.93 12.48 -2.18
N LEU A 165 17.30 11.30 -2.11
CA LEU A 165 17.91 10.12 -1.53
C LEU A 165 18.91 9.47 -2.49
N ASN A 166 20.08 9.10 -2.00
CA ASN A 166 21.10 8.38 -2.77
C ASN A 166 20.87 6.86 -2.72
N ILE A 167 19.71 6.42 -3.19
CA ILE A 167 19.38 5.00 -3.30
C ILE A 167 19.66 4.56 -4.73
N ALA A 168 20.65 3.71 -4.92
CA ALA A 168 20.95 3.10 -6.21
C ALA A 168 20.20 1.78 -6.36
N MET A 169 19.67 1.50 -7.55
CA MET A 169 19.02 0.22 -7.84
C MET A 169 20.01 -0.96 -7.90
N GLY A 170 21.32 -0.70 -7.79
CA GLY A 170 22.36 -1.72 -7.94
C GLY A 170 22.68 -2.02 -9.42
N ALA A 171 23.42 -3.10 -9.65
CA ALA A 171 23.72 -3.59 -10.99
C ALA A 171 22.60 -4.52 -11.46
N ALA A 172 22.26 -4.44 -12.75
CA ALA A 172 21.37 -5.37 -13.43
C ALA A 172 21.91 -6.80 -13.29
N ALA A 173 21.04 -7.77 -13.02
CA ALA A 173 21.40 -9.17 -13.18
C ALA A 173 21.58 -9.49 -14.68
N GLU A 174 22.25 -10.59 -15.00
CA GLU A 174 22.35 -11.06 -16.38
C GLU A 174 20.95 -11.40 -16.91
N GLY A 175 20.52 -10.68 -17.96
CA GLY A 175 19.18 -10.80 -18.53
C GLY A 175 18.24 -9.64 -18.19
N ASP A 176 18.53 -8.85 -17.16
CA ASP A 176 17.72 -7.69 -16.78
C ASP A 176 18.04 -6.50 -17.70
N THR A 177 17.00 -5.85 -18.23
CA THR A 177 17.17 -4.67 -19.11
C THR A 177 17.22 -3.34 -18.34
N GLY A 178 16.80 -3.36 -17.06
CA GLY A 178 16.66 -2.16 -16.23
C GLY A 178 15.51 -1.25 -16.65
N PRO A 179 15.24 -0.17 -15.88
CA PRO A 179 14.17 0.75 -16.22
C PRO A 179 14.37 1.42 -17.57
N VAL A 180 13.36 1.29 -18.42
CA VAL A 180 13.28 1.98 -19.72
C VAL A 180 12.11 2.96 -19.73
N GLY A 181 12.30 4.07 -20.45
CA GLY A 181 11.26 5.07 -20.67
C GLY A 181 10.22 4.58 -21.69
N ALA A 182 9.18 5.39 -21.90
CA ALA A 182 8.13 5.12 -22.88
C ALA A 182 8.64 5.02 -24.33
N ASP A 183 9.83 5.56 -24.62
CA ASP A 183 10.54 5.46 -25.89
C ASP A 183 11.42 4.20 -26.01
N GLY A 184 11.44 3.35 -24.97
CA GLY A 184 12.27 2.16 -24.88
C GLY A 184 13.74 2.43 -24.52
N ASN A 185 14.13 3.69 -24.27
CA ASN A 185 15.50 4.02 -23.90
C ASN A 185 15.74 3.83 -22.39
N PRO A 186 16.94 3.40 -21.96
CA PRO A 186 17.27 3.28 -20.54
C PRO A 186 17.11 4.61 -19.79
N ILE A 187 16.46 4.56 -18.63
CA ILE A 187 16.32 5.72 -17.74
C ILE A 187 17.61 5.87 -16.91
N PRO A 188 18.23 7.06 -16.88
CA PRO A 188 19.40 7.29 -16.03
C PRO A 188 19.09 7.03 -14.55
N GLN A 189 19.98 6.32 -13.85
CA GLN A 189 19.84 6.05 -12.40
C GLN A 189 19.64 7.33 -11.57
N ALA A 190 20.27 8.44 -11.99
CA ALA A 190 20.12 9.73 -11.32
C ALA A 190 18.67 10.27 -11.38
N ASP A 191 17.92 9.93 -12.43
CA ASP A 191 16.55 10.40 -12.64
C ASP A 191 15.52 9.56 -11.86
N LEU A 192 15.94 8.39 -11.36
CA LEU A 192 15.13 7.50 -10.52
C LEU A 192 15.33 7.72 -9.02
N LYS A 193 16.19 8.66 -8.63
CA LYS A 193 16.42 8.94 -7.21
C LYS A 193 15.15 9.50 -6.54
N PRO A 194 14.67 8.88 -5.45
CA PRO A 194 13.53 9.40 -4.70
C PRO A 194 13.78 10.83 -4.25
N THR A 195 12.81 11.70 -4.49
CA THR A 195 12.86 13.12 -4.18
C THR A 195 11.64 13.53 -3.38
N TYR A 196 11.87 14.24 -2.28
CA TYR A 196 10.83 14.77 -1.40
C TYR A 196 10.95 16.29 -1.34
N THR A 197 9.83 17.00 -1.48
CA THR A 197 9.77 18.43 -1.22
C THR A 197 9.04 18.68 0.09
N TRP A 198 9.69 19.37 1.00
CA TRP A 198 9.18 19.70 2.33
C TRP A 198 8.86 21.18 2.44
N LYS A 199 7.74 21.49 3.08
CA LYS A 199 7.33 22.84 3.45
C LYS A 199 6.70 22.83 4.84
N GLN A 200 6.67 23.98 5.50
CA GLN A 200 5.92 24.14 6.74
C GLN A 200 4.42 24.21 6.45
N ALA A 201 3.66 23.32 7.07
CA ALA A 201 2.20 23.37 7.15
C ALA A 201 1.76 24.16 8.39
N SER A 202 0.48 24.55 8.44
CA SER A 202 -0.11 25.17 9.63
C SER A 202 -0.12 24.19 10.82
N GLY A 203 0.08 24.70 12.04
CA GLY A 203 0.06 23.88 13.26
C GLY A 203 1.01 24.40 14.35
N THR A 204 1.07 23.69 15.47
CA THR A 204 2.02 23.95 16.57
C THR A 204 3.00 22.79 16.69
N GLY A 205 4.29 23.07 16.91
CA GLY A 205 5.32 22.04 17.07
C GLY A 205 5.91 21.60 15.73
N ASP A 206 5.88 20.29 15.45
CA ASP A 206 6.39 19.70 14.21
C ASP A 206 5.47 20.04 13.03
N THR A 207 5.88 21.02 12.23
CA THR A 207 5.10 21.58 11.11
C THR A 207 5.68 21.24 9.74
N TRP A 208 6.85 20.61 9.67
CA TRP A 208 7.44 20.22 8.39
C TRP A 208 6.67 19.05 7.80
N ARG A 209 6.23 19.21 6.56
CA ARG A 209 5.43 18.23 5.85
C ARG A 209 5.91 18.04 4.42
N VAL A 210 5.84 16.81 3.93
CA VAL A 210 6.12 16.47 2.54
C VAL A 210 4.96 16.98 1.68
N THR A 211 5.23 17.91 0.78
CA THR A 211 4.25 18.49 -0.17
C THR A 211 4.40 17.93 -1.58
N SER A 212 5.46 17.17 -1.84
CA SER A 212 5.69 16.49 -3.11
C SER A 212 6.59 15.29 -2.90
N VAL A 213 6.28 14.17 -3.55
CA VAL A 213 7.14 12.97 -3.57
C VAL A 213 7.11 12.30 -4.94
N GLY A 214 8.28 11.91 -5.43
CA GLY A 214 8.43 11.26 -6.73
C GLY A 214 9.89 11.15 -7.15
N ASN A 215 10.14 11.17 -8.45
CA ASN A 215 11.48 11.27 -9.01
C ASN A 215 11.42 11.98 -10.37
N LYS A 216 12.58 12.28 -10.96
CA LYS A 216 12.65 13.03 -12.21
C LYS A 216 12.09 12.23 -13.41
N ALA A 217 12.19 10.91 -13.38
CA ALA A 217 11.68 10.04 -14.44
C ALA A 217 10.14 10.00 -14.47
N TYR A 218 9.48 9.96 -13.30
CA TYR A 218 8.06 9.63 -13.18
C TYR A 218 7.20 10.75 -12.59
N LYS A 219 7.59 12.02 -12.76
CA LYS A 219 6.89 13.17 -12.16
C LYS A 219 6.73 12.99 -10.63
N ALA A 220 5.98 13.88 -9.99
CA ALA A 220 5.76 13.81 -8.54
C ALA A 220 4.28 13.92 -8.21
N THR A 221 3.88 13.15 -7.20
CA THR A 221 2.60 13.29 -6.51
C THR A 221 2.72 14.46 -5.55
N THR A 222 1.73 15.37 -5.57
CA THR A 222 1.74 16.57 -4.73
C THR A 222 0.67 16.49 -3.66
N VAL A 223 0.95 17.11 -2.50
CA VAL A 223 0.10 17.05 -1.32
C VAL A 223 -0.12 18.46 -0.78
N ALA A 224 -1.37 18.79 -0.48
CA ALA A 224 -1.73 20.02 0.22
C ALA A 224 -2.33 19.69 1.58
N TYR A 225 -2.15 20.62 2.52
CA TYR A 225 -2.57 20.49 3.90
C TYR A 225 -3.62 21.55 4.25
N ASP A 226 -4.56 21.22 5.11
CA ASP A 226 -5.55 22.15 5.63
C ASP A 226 -4.95 23.07 6.72
N ALA A 227 -5.78 23.96 7.26
CA ALA A 227 -5.37 24.89 8.31
C ALA A 227 -5.03 24.21 9.66
N GLN A 228 -5.39 22.92 9.82
CA GLN A 228 -5.04 22.10 10.98
C GLN A 228 -3.77 21.27 10.73
N GLY A 229 -3.16 21.37 9.55
CA GLY A 229 -1.98 20.60 9.16
C GLY A 229 -2.28 19.16 8.75
N ARG A 230 -3.55 18.82 8.47
CA ARG A 230 -3.97 17.50 7.97
C ARG A 230 -3.97 17.49 6.45
N VAL A 231 -3.83 16.33 5.83
CA VAL A 231 -3.84 16.21 4.37
C VAL A 231 -5.22 16.60 3.83
N ALA A 232 -5.28 17.65 3.02
CA ALA A 232 -6.52 18.10 2.40
C ALA A 232 -6.71 17.49 1.01
N THR A 233 -5.63 17.47 0.22
CA THR A 233 -5.67 16.97 -1.16
C THR A 233 -4.37 16.26 -1.52
N VAL A 234 -4.47 15.21 -2.33
CA VAL A 234 -3.34 14.59 -3.01
C VAL A 234 -3.62 14.66 -4.51
N SER A 235 -2.65 15.09 -5.31
CA SER A 235 -2.80 15.24 -6.75
C SER A 235 -1.73 14.47 -7.50
N GLU A 236 -2.19 13.65 -8.45
CA GLU A 236 -1.38 12.83 -9.33
C GLU A 236 -1.47 13.41 -10.76
N PRO A 237 -0.33 13.64 -11.42
CA PRO A 237 -0.34 14.18 -12.77
C PRO A 237 -0.84 13.15 -13.79
N ALA A 238 -1.28 13.63 -14.95
CA ALA A 238 -1.78 12.77 -16.03
C ALA A 238 -0.74 11.73 -16.49
N ARG A 239 -1.24 10.53 -16.82
CA ARG A 239 -0.47 9.35 -17.24
C ARG A 239 -1.16 8.69 -18.46
N GLY A 240 -0.46 8.60 -19.61
CA GLY A 240 -1.04 8.04 -20.84
C GLY A 240 -2.42 8.64 -21.17
N GLU A 241 -3.44 7.78 -21.27
CA GLU A 241 -4.84 8.16 -21.49
C GLU A 241 -5.61 8.53 -20.21
N THR A 242 -5.03 8.29 -19.03
CA THR A 242 -5.62 8.67 -17.74
C THR A 242 -5.33 10.16 -17.47
N PRO A 243 -6.36 11.01 -17.31
CA PRO A 243 -6.17 12.42 -17.01
C PRO A 243 -5.54 12.59 -15.62
N ALA A 244 -5.10 13.81 -15.31
CA ALA A 244 -4.66 14.13 -13.95
C ALA A 244 -5.79 13.86 -12.96
N GLN A 245 -5.44 13.29 -11.81
CA GLN A 245 -6.38 12.94 -10.76
C GLN A 245 -6.06 13.73 -9.50
N SER A 246 -7.09 14.14 -8.78
CA SER A 246 -6.94 14.78 -7.47
C SER A 246 -7.94 14.15 -6.52
N LEU A 247 -7.44 13.67 -5.38
CA LEU A 247 -8.28 13.24 -4.29
C LEU A 247 -8.38 14.35 -3.24
N ALA A 248 -9.57 14.51 -2.67
CA ALA A 248 -9.84 15.45 -1.59
C ALA A 248 -10.42 14.70 -0.39
N LEU A 249 -9.82 14.93 0.77
CA LEU A 249 -10.30 14.42 2.05
C LEU A 249 -11.24 15.46 2.67
N THR A 250 -12.45 15.03 3.00
CA THR A 250 -13.40 15.83 3.76
C THR A 250 -13.42 15.35 5.19
N TYR A 251 -13.22 16.26 6.14
CA TYR A 251 -13.26 15.96 7.57
C TYR A 251 -14.61 16.37 8.16
N ALA A 252 -15.14 15.56 9.08
CA ALA A 252 -16.36 15.88 9.79
C ALA A 252 -16.16 17.10 10.71
N THR A 253 -17.12 18.02 10.70
CA THR A 253 -17.11 19.22 11.56
C THR A 253 -17.95 19.05 12.84
N ALA A 254 -18.75 17.99 12.92
CA ALA A 254 -19.59 17.66 14.06
C ALA A 254 -19.66 16.14 14.25
N THR A 255 -19.83 15.72 15.51
CA THR A 255 -20.05 14.31 15.85
C THR A 255 -21.55 14.00 15.77
N THR A 256 -21.91 13.05 14.90
CA THR A 256 -23.28 12.52 14.79
C THR A 256 -23.38 11.09 15.31
N ALA A 257 -22.25 10.40 15.54
CA ALA A 257 -22.22 9.09 16.19
C ALA A 257 -22.76 9.18 17.63
N THR A 258 -23.55 8.18 18.04
CA THR A 258 -24.15 8.07 19.37
C THR A 258 -23.95 6.66 19.92
N GLY A 259 -24.24 6.43 21.21
CA GLY A 259 -24.09 5.10 21.80
C GLY A 259 -24.98 4.00 21.17
N THR A 260 -25.92 4.37 20.31
CA THR A 260 -26.84 3.44 19.63
C THR A 260 -26.83 3.55 18.11
N ALA A 261 -26.05 4.46 17.53
CA ALA A 261 -26.02 4.68 16.08
C ALA A 261 -24.64 5.13 15.62
N LEU A 262 -24.15 4.52 14.54
CA LEU A 262 -22.93 4.94 13.86
C LEU A 262 -23.13 6.31 13.19
N GLY A 263 -22.04 7.05 13.00
CA GLY A 263 -22.08 8.35 12.35
C GLY A 263 -20.72 8.98 12.17
N ASP A 264 -20.72 10.29 11.89
CA ASP A 264 -19.52 11.10 11.78
C ASP A 264 -18.94 11.40 13.18
N VAL A 265 -17.62 11.60 13.27
CA VAL A 265 -16.94 12.07 14.49
C VAL A 265 -16.10 13.30 14.14
N ALA A 266 -16.31 14.41 14.85
CA ALA A 266 -15.65 15.68 14.54
C ALA A 266 -14.12 15.53 14.51
N GLY A 267 -13.50 16.04 13.44
CA GLY A 267 -12.06 15.97 13.23
C GLY A 267 -11.57 14.75 12.45
N GLN A 268 -12.37 13.69 12.37
CA GLN A 268 -12.04 12.47 11.61
C GLN A 268 -12.47 12.58 10.13
N VAL A 269 -11.90 11.74 9.27
CA VAL A 269 -12.24 11.69 7.84
C VAL A 269 -13.69 11.26 7.69
N LYS A 270 -14.48 11.99 6.92
CA LYS A 270 -15.86 11.65 6.58
C LYS A 270 -15.94 10.91 5.26
N GLU A 271 -15.24 11.42 4.25
CA GLU A 271 -15.23 10.84 2.91
C GLU A 271 -14.01 11.28 2.11
N ILE A 272 -13.65 10.46 1.12
CA ILE A 272 -12.67 10.77 0.10
C ILE A 272 -13.39 10.88 -1.24
N THR A 273 -13.17 12.02 -1.90
CA THR A 273 -13.64 12.25 -3.27
C THR A 273 -12.46 12.25 -4.23
N VAL A 274 -12.64 11.68 -5.42
CA VAL A 274 -11.66 11.70 -6.49
C VAL A 274 -12.23 12.47 -7.67
N THR A 275 -11.45 13.42 -8.15
CA THR A 275 -11.68 14.17 -9.39
C THR A 275 -10.77 13.60 -10.47
N SER A 276 -11.35 13.20 -11.60
CA SER A 276 -10.64 12.72 -12.78
C SER A 276 -11.23 13.38 -14.02
N GLY A 277 -10.50 14.34 -14.61
CA GLY A 277 -11.06 15.21 -15.64
C GLY A 277 -12.32 15.95 -15.15
N PRO A 278 -13.48 15.84 -15.82
CA PRO A 278 -14.72 16.48 -15.39
C PRO A 278 -15.52 15.67 -14.35
N ILE A 279 -15.08 14.46 -14.00
CA ILE A 279 -15.83 13.53 -13.15
C ILE A 279 -15.35 13.67 -11.71
N VAL A 280 -16.30 13.80 -10.77
CA VAL A 280 -16.06 13.76 -9.33
C VAL A 280 -16.87 12.61 -8.74
N GLN A 281 -16.21 11.73 -7.98
CA GLN A 281 -16.84 10.57 -7.33
C GLN A 281 -16.41 10.47 -5.88
N THR A 282 -17.33 10.09 -4.99
CA THR A 282 -16.99 9.68 -3.63
C THR A 282 -16.61 8.20 -3.65
N LEU A 283 -15.34 7.90 -3.40
CA LEU A 283 -14.82 6.52 -3.46
C LEU A 283 -14.68 5.86 -2.09
N ALA A 284 -14.64 6.66 -1.02
CA ALA A 284 -14.68 6.14 0.34
C ALA A 284 -15.57 7.02 1.22
N ARG A 285 -16.39 6.39 2.07
CA ARG A 285 -17.13 7.04 3.15
C ARG A 285 -16.97 6.24 4.42
N TYR A 286 -16.70 6.93 5.52
CA TYR A 286 -16.34 6.36 6.81
C TYR A 286 -17.46 6.58 7.81
N THR A 287 -17.73 5.57 8.64
CA THR A 287 -18.65 5.71 9.77
C THR A 287 -18.05 5.14 11.04
N TYR A 288 -18.33 5.81 12.14
CA TYR A 288 -17.69 5.60 13.42
C TYR A 288 -18.73 5.32 14.49
N GLU A 289 -18.32 4.64 15.55
CA GLU A 289 -19.08 4.61 16.80
C GLU A 289 -18.76 5.83 17.68
N ALA A 290 -19.52 6.01 18.78
CA ALA A 290 -19.42 7.19 19.64
C ALA A 290 -18.05 7.39 20.31
N SER A 291 -17.25 6.34 20.45
CA SER A 291 -15.88 6.39 20.99
C SER A 291 -14.88 6.96 19.98
N GLY A 292 -15.24 7.06 18.70
CA GLY A 292 -14.35 7.44 17.61
C GLY A 292 -13.74 6.28 16.84
N LEU A 293 -14.00 5.02 17.23
CA LEU A 293 -13.52 3.84 16.49
C LEU A 293 -14.24 3.70 15.14
N LEU A 294 -13.47 3.41 14.09
CA LEU A 294 -13.97 3.22 12.73
C LEU A 294 -14.71 1.89 12.60
N ARG A 295 -15.95 1.90 12.13
CA ARG A 295 -16.78 0.68 12.06
C ARG A 295 -17.04 0.20 10.65
N GLU A 296 -17.17 1.12 9.70
CA GLU A 296 -17.51 0.79 8.32
C GLU A 296 -16.88 1.79 7.35
N VAL A 297 -16.40 1.27 6.24
CA VAL A 297 -16.02 2.03 5.05
C VAL A 297 -16.78 1.50 3.85
N THR A 298 -17.38 2.39 3.09
CA THR A 298 -18.12 2.05 1.86
C THR A 298 -17.52 2.77 0.66
N ASN A 299 -17.75 2.24 -0.54
CA ASN A 299 -17.52 2.91 -1.80
C ASN A 299 -18.88 3.34 -2.41
N PRO A 300 -19.32 4.59 -2.19
CA PRO A 300 -20.60 5.05 -2.71
C PRO A 300 -20.71 5.03 -4.23
N ALA A 301 -19.59 5.16 -4.97
CA ALA A 301 -19.60 5.14 -6.42
C ALA A 301 -19.90 3.74 -6.99
N GLU A 302 -19.49 2.68 -6.29
CA GLU A 302 -19.77 1.29 -6.65
C GLU A 302 -20.96 0.68 -5.90
N GLY A 303 -21.44 1.34 -4.85
CA GLY A 303 -22.51 0.84 -3.99
C GLY A 303 -22.10 -0.39 -3.18
N SER A 304 -20.80 -0.51 -2.88
CA SER A 304 -20.20 -1.65 -2.18
C SER A 304 -19.69 -1.25 -0.79
N GLU A 305 -19.63 -2.24 0.11
CA GLU A 305 -18.84 -2.14 1.34
C GLU A 305 -17.37 -2.35 0.99
N LEU A 306 -16.50 -1.46 1.44
CA LEU A 306 -15.05 -1.64 1.37
C LEU A 306 -14.55 -2.36 2.59
N SER A 307 -15.00 -2.01 3.80
CA SER A 307 -14.56 -2.75 4.97
C SER A 307 -15.46 -2.55 6.17
N SER A 308 -15.44 -3.50 7.08
CA SER A 308 -16.16 -3.41 8.36
C SER A 308 -15.37 -4.03 9.51
N TYR A 309 -15.55 -3.45 10.69
CA TYR A 309 -14.72 -3.71 11.86
C TYR A 309 -15.54 -3.90 13.13
N THR A 310 -15.06 -4.81 13.98
CA THR A 310 -15.38 -4.81 15.42
C THR A 310 -14.11 -4.85 16.24
N TYR A 311 -14.22 -4.44 17.50
CA TYR A 311 -13.09 -4.30 18.40
C TYR A 311 -13.33 -5.03 19.72
N ASP A 312 -12.24 -5.49 20.32
CA ASP A 312 -12.24 -5.90 21.72
C ASP A 312 -12.05 -4.72 22.68
N SER A 313 -11.95 -5.01 23.98
CA SER A 313 -11.83 -3.97 25.02
C SER A 313 -10.49 -3.22 25.03
N GLY A 314 -9.49 -3.66 24.26
CA GLY A 314 -8.21 -2.99 24.09
C GLY A 314 -8.10 -2.26 22.75
N ASP A 315 -9.25 -1.97 22.12
CA ASP A 315 -9.38 -1.34 20.81
C ASP A 315 -8.66 -2.10 19.68
N ARG A 316 -8.40 -3.40 19.88
CA ARG A 316 -7.82 -4.29 18.87
C ARG A 316 -8.92 -4.85 17.99
N LEU A 317 -8.65 -5.01 16.70
CA LEU A 317 -9.60 -5.62 15.76
C LEU A 317 -9.98 -7.04 16.19
N SER A 318 -11.26 -7.29 16.48
CA SER A 318 -11.78 -8.63 16.78
C SER A 318 -12.42 -9.30 15.56
N THR A 319 -13.00 -8.51 14.66
CA THR A 319 -13.45 -8.99 13.34
C THR A 319 -13.09 -7.98 12.27
N LEU A 320 -12.79 -8.50 11.09
CA LEU A 320 -12.46 -7.72 9.90
C LEU A 320 -13.18 -8.29 8.69
N THR A 321 -13.86 -7.43 7.94
CA THR A 321 -14.11 -7.65 6.50
C THR A 321 -13.27 -6.65 5.72
N SER A 322 -12.38 -7.13 4.86
CA SER A 322 -11.53 -6.30 3.99
C SER A 322 -12.15 -6.11 2.61
N GLY A 323 -11.71 -5.07 1.88
CA GLY A 323 -12.32 -4.66 0.59
C GLY A 323 -12.07 -5.61 -0.56
N ASP A 324 -11.19 -6.55 -0.33
CA ASP A 324 -10.86 -7.65 -1.22
C ASP A 324 -11.72 -8.91 -0.99
N GLY A 325 -12.65 -8.86 -0.03
CA GLY A 325 -13.61 -9.92 0.27
C GLY A 325 -13.19 -10.86 1.41
N GLY A 326 -11.97 -10.72 1.94
CA GLY A 326 -11.50 -11.49 3.09
C GLY A 326 -12.28 -11.18 4.36
N LYS A 327 -12.68 -12.21 5.11
CA LYS A 327 -13.34 -12.10 6.40
C LYS A 327 -12.59 -12.86 7.48
N TRP A 328 -12.33 -12.21 8.60
CA TRP A 328 -11.45 -12.71 9.63
C TRP A 328 -12.03 -12.46 11.02
N GLU A 329 -11.87 -13.46 11.89
CA GLU A 329 -12.00 -13.33 13.34
C GLU A 329 -10.61 -13.37 13.96
N LEU A 330 -10.32 -12.42 14.85
CA LEU A 330 -9.03 -12.28 15.51
C LEU A 330 -9.22 -12.33 17.03
N ALA A 331 -8.44 -13.18 17.69
CA ALA A 331 -8.45 -13.32 19.14
C ALA A 331 -7.04 -13.15 19.71
N PHE A 332 -6.84 -12.10 20.51
CA PHE A 332 -5.57 -11.82 21.16
C PHE A 332 -5.57 -12.35 22.60
N SER A 333 -4.62 -13.22 22.91
CA SER A 333 -4.45 -13.79 24.25
C SER A 333 -3.19 -13.26 24.92
N GLY A 334 -3.35 -12.68 26.10
CA GLY A 334 -2.21 -12.28 26.94
C GLY A 334 -1.47 -11.05 26.43
N ASP A 335 -0.16 -11.08 26.59
CA ASP A 335 0.76 -9.97 26.42
C ASP A 335 1.33 -9.84 25.00
N THR A 336 1.30 -10.89 24.18
CA THR A 336 1.78 -10.84 22.78
C THR A 336 0.80 -10.15 21.83
N ALA A 337 1.35 -9.51 20.79
CA ALA A 337 0.56 -8.96 19.70
C ALA A 337 0.08 -10.01 18.68
N ALA A 338 0.58 -11.25 18.69
CA ALA A 338 0.14 -12.26 17.74
C ALA A 338 -1.29 -12.73 18.06
N PRO A 339 -2.28 -12.54 17.16
CA PRO A 339 -3.61 -13.08 17.36
C PRO A 339 -3.69 -14.55 16.93
N GLN A 340 -4.70 -15.26 17.44
CA GLN A 340 -5.27 -16.39 16.71
C GLN A 340 -6.18 -15.82 15.63
N ALA A 341 -6.00 -16.24 14.38
CA ALA A 341 -6.78 -15.74 13.24
C ALA A 341 -7.55 -16.89 12.57
N HIS A 342 -8.85 -16.69 12.40
CA HIS A 342 -9.74 -17.64 11.73
C HIS A 342 -10.40 -16.98 10.53
N GLU A 343 -10.15 -17.51 9.32
CA GLU A 343 -10.82 -17.05 8.09
C GLU A 343 -12.25 -17.57 8.07
N THR A 344 -13.21 -16.66 7.89
CA THR A 344 -14.64 -17.00 7.79
C THR A 344 -15.19 -16.89 6.37
N THR A 345 -14.32 -16.57 5.40
CA THR A 345 -14.60 -16.65 3.97
C THR A 345 -14.56 -18.12 3.52
N ASP A 346 -15.32 -18.50 2.49
CA ASP A 346 -15.30 -19.86 1.95
C ASP A 346 -13.84 -20.35 1.72
N VAL A 347 -13.51 -21.45 2.41
CA VAL A 347 -12.18 -22.01 2.68
C VAL A 347 -11.14 -21.76 1.58
N MET A 348 -10.08 -21.01 1.91
CA MET A 348 -8.84 -20.98 1.12
C MET A 348 -8.27 -22.41 1.08
N PRO A 349 -8.01 -23.00 -0.10
CA PRO A 349 -7.42 -24.33 -0.15
C PRO A 349 -5.95 -24.27 0.32
N ASP A 350 -5.48 -25.35 0.96
CA ASP A 350 -4.12 -25.42 1.53
C ASP A 350 -3.05 -25.01 0.50
N ALA A 351 -2.05 -24.25 0.95
CA ALA A 351 -0.90 -23.86 0.14
C ALA A 351 -0.23 -25.11 -0.49
N GLY A 352 -0.18 -25.18 -1.82
CA GLY A 352 0.33 -26.34 -2.56
C GLY A 352 -0.74 -27.31 -3.09
N SER A 353 -2.03 -27.03 -2.85
CA SER A 353 -3.13 -27.73 -3.53
C SER A 353 -3.22 -27.29 -5.00
N ILE A 354 -3.45 -28.27 -5.88
CA ILE A 354 -3.74 -28.00 -7.30
C ILE A 354 -5.19 -27.54 -7.37
N ALA A 355 -5.39 -26.24 -7.50
CA ALA A 355 -6.69 -25.71 -7.86
C ALA A 355 -7.08 -26.22 -9.27
N PRO A 356 -8.35 -26.61 -9.51
CA PRO A 356 -8.75 -27.26 -10.75
C PRO A 356 -8.39 -26.41 -12.00
N GLY A 357 -7.56 -26.98 -12.89
CA GLY A 357 -7.20 -26.40 -14.18
C GLY A 357 -5.92 -25.56 -14.22
N GLN A 358 -5.11 -25.48 -13.16
CA GLN A 358 -4.19 -24.34 -12.97
C GLN A 358 -2.68 -24.58 -13.17
N ASP A 359 -2.26 -25.69 -13.80
CA ASP A 359 -0.86 -25.94 -14.21
C ASP A 359 -0.80 -26.46 -15.65
N GLN A 360 -1.47 -25.76 -16.57
CA GLN A 360 -1.24 -26.03 -17.99
C GLN A 360 0.07 -25.36 -18.42
N PRO A 361 0.82 -25.95 -19.37
CA PRO A 361 1.97 -25.28 -19.93
C PRO A 361 1.57 -23.95 -20.58
N ASP A 362 2.46 -22.96 -20.47
CA ASP A 362 2.30 -21.68 -21.15
C ASP A 362 2.05 -21.84 -22.66
N GLY A 363 1.29 -20.92 -23.23
CA GLY A 363 0.91 -20.92 -24.64
C GLY A 363 -0.31 -21.77 -24.97
N VAL A 364 -0.85 -22.54 -24.01
CA VAL A 364 -2.12 -23.24 -24.20
C VAL A 364 -3.27 -22.24 -24.06
N SER A 365 -3.94 -21.98 -25.17
CA SER A 365 -5.13 -21.12 -25.19
C SER A 365 -6.29 -21.76 -24.44
N PRO A 366 -7.14 -20.97 -23.76
CA PRO A 366 -8.37 -21.46 -23.16
C PRO A 366 -9.32 -22.07 -24.21
N PRO A 367 -10.27 -22.93 -23.79
CA PRO A 367 -11.30 -23.47 -24.68
C PRO A 367 -12.10 -22.36 -25.38
N ALA A 368 -12.37 -22.54 -26.67
CA ALA A 368 -13.01 -21.53 -27.53
C ALA A 368 -14.42 -21.13 -27.05
N GLU A 369 -15.13 -22.04 -26.38
CA GLU A 369 -16.45 -21.82 -25.79
C GLU A 369 -16.45 -20.79 -24.65
N ASN A 370 -15.29 -20.48 -24.06
CA ASN A 370 -15.18 -19.46 -23.02
C ASN A 370 -14.99 -18.04 -23.59
N PHE A 371 -15.02 -17.88 -24.90
CA PHE A 371 -14.90 -16.59 -25.57
C PHE A 371 -16.27 -16.11 -26.03
N ILE A 372 -16.66 -14.90 -25.62
CA ILE A 372 -17.95 -14.30 -25.99
C ILE A 372 -17.89 -13.48 -27.29
N GLY A 373 -16.68 -13.30 -27.84
CA GLY A 373 -16.42 -12.55 -29.06
C GLY A 373 -16.30 -11.05 -28.83
N GLY A 374 -15.18 -10.46 -29.28
CA GLY A 374 -14.89 -9.03 -29.14
C GLY A 374 -14.53 -8.59 -27.73
N ASP A 375 -14.27 -7.30 -27.56
CA ASP A 375 -13.88 -6.69 -26.29
C ASP A 375 -15.03 -6.66 -25.26
N ILE A 376 -14.71 -6.89 -23.98
CA ILE A 376 -15.64 -6.82 -22.85
C ILE A 376 -15.51 -5.47 -22.15
N THR A 377 -16.62 -4.74 -22.05
CA THR A 377 -16.70 -3.39 -21.44
C THR A 377 -17.56 -3.35 -20.17
N ASP A 378 -17.98 -4.51 -19.66
CA ASP A 378 -18.68 -4.61 -18.39
C ASP A 378 -17.78 -4.04 -17.27
N PRO A 379 -18.26 -3.07 -16.47
CA PRO A 379 -17.50 -2.50 -15.36
C PRO A 379 -17.40 -3.44 -14.15
N GLN A 380 -17.90 -4.67 -14.24
CA GLN A 380 -17.82 -5.68 -13.19
C GLN A 380 -16.96 -6.86 -13.63
N ALA A 381 -16.19 -7.41 -12.70
CA ALA A 381 -15.44 -8.64 -12.94
C ALA A 381 -16.36 -9.83 -13.21
N ASN A 382 -15.82 -10.87 -13.84
CA ASN A 382 -16.47 -12.17 -13.94
C ASN A 382 -15.54 -13.29 -13.43
N PRO A 383 -15.92 -14.01 -12.36
CA PRO A 383 -17.15 -13.84 -11.58
C PRO A 383 -17.13 -12.53 -10.77
N ARG A 384 -18.32 -12.00 -10.45
CA ARG A 384 -18.48 -10.71 -9.75
C ARG A 384 -17.84 -10.67 -8.36
N SER A 385 -17.67 -11.83 -7.73
CA SER A 385 -16.94 -11.97 -6.46
C SER A 385 -15.45 -11.65 -6.58
N CYS A 386 -14.88 -11.67 -7.78
CA CYS A 386 -13.47 -11.40 -8.05
C CYS A 386 -13.23 -9.95 -8.51
N GLY A 387 -13.91 -9.00 -7.85
CA GLY A 387 -13.94 -7.58 -8.24
C GLY A 387 -12.66 -6.80 -7.94
N SER A 388 -11.76 -7.33 -7.13
CA SER A 388 -10.50 -6.70 -6.73
C SER A 388 -9.29 -7.41 -7.32
N PRO A 389 -8.20 -6.72 -7.68
CA PRO A 389 -6.93 -7.35 -8.05
C PRO A 389 -6.42 -8.33 -6.98
N GLU A 390 -6.59 -7.98 -5.71
CA GLU A 390 -6.14 -8.77 -4.58
C GLU A 390 -6.88 -10.11 -4.50
N SER A 391 -8.16 -10.19 -4.87
CA SER A 391 -8.87 -11.47 -4.92
C SER A 391 -8.19 -12.47 -5.87
N TRP A 392 -7.71 -12.01 -7.02
CA TRP A 392 -6.96 -12.83 -7.97
C TRP A 392 -5.55 -13.15 -7.46
N ILE A 393 -4.81 -12.13 -7.02
CA ILE A 393 -3.41 -12.25 -6.59
C ILE A 393 -3.26 -13.10 -5.33
N ARG A 394 -4.19 -12.99 -4.38
CA ARG A 394 -4.19 -13.75 -3.11
C ARG A 394 -4.97 -15.06 -3.21
N TYR A 395 -5.63 -15.32 -4.34
CA TYR A 395 -6.50 -16.47 -4.54
C TYR A 395 -7.72 -16.51 -3.59
N TRP A 396 -8.24 -15.34 -3.20
CA TRP A 396 -9.45 -15.29 -2.37
C TRP A 396 -10.70 -15.65 -3.17
N GLY A 397 -11.68 -16.26 -2.52
CA GLY A 397 -12.96 -16.61 -3.16
C GLY A 397 -12.81 -17.51 -4.39
N ASN A 398 -11.72 -18.28 -4.49
CA ASN A 398 -11.39 -19.15 -5.62
C ASN A 398 -11.17 -18.38 -6.96
N CYS A 399 -10.75 -17.12 -6.88
CA CYS A 399 -10.50 -16.24 -8.03
C CYS A 399 -9.21 -16.61 -8.75
N SER A 400 -9.31 -17.40 -9.83
CA SER A 400 -8.17 -17.71 -10.68
C SER A 400 -8.57 -18.11 -12.10
N THR A 401 -7.72 -17.76 -13.06
CA THR A 401 -8.02 -17.96 -14.49
C THR A 401 -6.75 -17.88 -15.35
N PRO A 402 -6.69 -18.52 -16.53
CA PRO A 402 -5.65 -18.21 -17.51
C PRO A 402 -5.78 -16.77 -18.01
N VAL A 403 -4.66 -16.18 -18.38
CA VAL A 403 -4.61 -14.76 -18.73
C VAL A 403 -3.93 -14.46 -20.05
N ALA A 404 -4.42 -13.43 -20.74
CA ALA A 404 -3.81 -12.86 -21.92
C ALA A 404 -2.73 -11.85 -21.52
N HIS A 405 -1.48 -12.31 -21.50
CA HIS A 405 -0.30 -11.52 -21.16
C HIS A 405 0.91 -12.00 -21.96
N TYR A 406 1.16 -11.37 -23.12
CA TYR A 406 2.22 -11.74 -24.08
C TYR A 406 2.17 -13.24 -24.42
N GLY A 407 1.00 -13.68 -24.88
CA GLY A 407 0.58 -15.08 -24.99
C GLY A 407 -0.46 -15.45 -23.92
N TRP A 408 -0.99 -16.67 -24.01
CA TRP A 408 -1.83 -17.24 -22.94
C TRP A 408 -0.95 -17.84 -21.86
N ARG A 409 -1.17 -17.41 -20.61
CA ARG A 409 -0.38 -17.83 -19.45
C ARG A 409 -1.27 -18.42 -18.39
N TRP A 410 -0.73 -19.38 -17.65
CA TRP A 410 -1.41 -20.00 -16.51
C TRP A 410 -0.72 -19.56 -15.21
N PRO A 411 -1.47 -19.02 -14.23
CA PRO A 411 -0.87 -18.54 -13.00
C PRO A 411 -0.35 -19.71 -12.15
N SER A 412 0.80 -19.51 -11.53
CA SER A 412 1.40 -20.45 -10.58
C SER A 412 1.56 -19.80 -9.21
N TRP A 413 1.81 -20.61 -8.17
CA TRP A 413 2.11 -20.11 -6.84
C TRP A 413 3.51 -19.51 -6.76
N LYS A 414 3.61 -18.31 -6.19
CA LYS A 414 4.85 -17.59 -5.91
C LYS A 414 4.92 -17.30 -4.42
N GLN A 415 6.13 -17.29 -3.88
CA GLN A 415 6.37 -16.96 -2.49
C GLN A 415 7.14 -15.65 -2.38
N THR A 416 6.58 -14.70 -1.65
CA THR A 416 7.23 -13.42 -1.33
C THR A 416 8.35 -13.63 -0.29
N PRO A 417 9.29 -12.69 -0.13
CA PRO A 417 10.36 -12.81 0.86
C PRO A 417 9.91 -12.97 2.32
N THR A 418 8.70 -12.48 2.67
CA THR A 418 8.11 -12.71 4.00
C THR A 418 7.37 -14.05 4.12
N GLY A 419 7.45 -14.90 3.09
CA GLY A 419 6.84 -16.22 3.07
C GLY A 419 5.38 -16.25 2.62
N SER A 420 4.75 -15.10 2.32
CA SER A 420 3.36 -15.05 1.84
C SER A 420 3.25 -15.68 0.46
N TRP A 421 2.21 -16.49 0.25
CA TRP A 421 1.89 -17.07 -1.05
C TRP A 421 0.99 -16.13 -1.86
N VAL A 422 1.30 -16.00 -3.15
CA VAL A 422 0.52 -15.23 -4.13
C VAL A 422 0.45 -15.97 -5.46
N ARG A 423 -0.49 -15.59 -6.31
CA ARG A 423 -0.59 -16.03 -7.71
C ARG A 423 0.22 -15.10 -8.58
N GLY A 424 1.02 -15.68 -9.48
CA GLY A 424 1.80 -14.91 -10.45
C GLY A 424 2.15 -15.70 -11.70
N LEU A 425 2.63 -14.99 -12.72
CA LEU A 425 3.10 -15.57 -13.97
C LEU A 425 4.59 -15.93 -13.88
N ASN A 426 5.06 -16.88 -14.67
CA ASN A 426 6.48 -17.19 -14.78
C ASN A 426 6.97 -16.85 -16.18
N TYR A 427 7.01 -15.54 -16.49
CA TYR A 427 7.31 -15.06 -17.84
C TYR A 427 8.55 -14.17 -17.88
N ASP A 428 8.45 -12.94 -17.40
CA ASP A 428 9.45 -11.89 -17.56
C ASP A 428 9.79 -11.17 -16.25
N HIS A 429 9.24 -11.62 -15.12
CA HIS A 429 9.49 -11.05 -13.79
C HIS A 429 9.30 -9.53 -13.82
N CYS A 430 10.33 -8.74 -13.51
CA CYS A 430 10.21 -7.28 -13.51
C CYS A 430 10.46 -6.63 -14.88
N THR A 431 10.50 -7.42 -15.98
CA THR A 431 10.55 -7.05 -17.41
C THR A 431 11.50 -5.90 -17.78
N SER A 432 11.03 -4.67 -17.57
CA SER A 432 11.68 -3.40 -17.85
C SER A 432 12.18 -2.76 -16.55
N SER A 433 12.71 -3.56 -15.64
CA SER A 433 13.26 -3.16 -14.34
C SER A 433 14.18 -4.27 -13.83
N TYR A 434 14.90 -4.05 -12.74
CA TYR A 434 15.72 -5.10 -12.14
C TYR A 434 14.84 -6.05 -11.35
N ASP A 435 15.14 -7.34 -11.39
CA ASP A 435 14.44 -8.33 -10.57
C ASP A 435 14.79 -8.20 -9.10
N ARG A 436 16.05 -7.79 -8.85
CA ARG A 436 16.64 -7.71 -7.51
C ARG A 436 17.29 -6.35 -7.22
N PRO A 437 16.55 -5.23 -7.26
CA PRO A 437 17.12 -3.90 -7.07
C PRO A 437 17.79 -3.81 -5.69
N ALA A 438 19.07 -3.43 -5.65
CA ALA A 438 19.89 -3.35 -4.45
C ALA A 438 19.89 -4.64 -3.59
N GLY A 439 19.58 -5.79 -4.19
CA GLY A 439 19.49 -7.09 -3.52
C GLY A 439 18.12 -7.40 -2.87
N PHE A 440 17.11 -6.56 -3.04
CA PHE A 440 15.73 -6.84 -2.63
C PHE A 440 15.02 -7.67 -3.69
N ASP A 441 14.41 -8.81 -3.35
CA ASP A 441 13.82 -9.74 -4.32
C ASP A 441 12.37 -9.35 -4.63
N PHE A 442 12.17 -8.68 -5.76
CA PHE A 442 10.87 -8.13 -6.17
C PHE A 442 10.09 -9.06 -7.11
N ARG A 443 10.70 -10.17 -7.55
CA ARG A 443 10.15 -11.05 -8.60
C ARG A 443 8.76 -11.57 -8.28
N ALA A 444 8.52 -12.06 -7.07
CA ALA A 444 7.19 -12.59 -6.70
C ALA A 444 6.08 -11.52 -6.78
N ALA A 445 6.40 -10.26 -6.51
CA ALA A 445 5.45 -9.16 -6.64
C ALA A 445 5.26 -8.77 -8.12
N CYS A 446 6.34 -8.73 -8.92
CA CYS A 446 6.26 -8.49 -10.36
C CYS A 446 5.43 -9.58 -11.07
N ASP A 447 5.73 -10.85 -10.79
CA ASP A 447 4.98 -12.00 -11.30
C ASP A 447 3.47 -11.90 -10.98
N ALA A 448 3.12 -11.43 -9.78
CA ALA A 448 1.74 -11.22 -9.36
C ALA A 448 1.08 -10.00 -10.03
N HIS A 449 1.84 -8.94 -10.29
CA HIS A 449 1.39 -7.77 -11.04
C HIS A 449 1.04 -8.15 -12.49
N ASP A 450 1.92 -8.91 -13.16
CA ASP A 450 1.67 -9.39 -14.52
C ASP A 450 0.40 -10.24 -14.60
N TYR A 451 0.18 -11.08 -13.58
CA TYR A 451 -1.04 -11.85 -13.48
C TYR A 451 -2.28 -10.95 -13.36
N GLY A 452 -2.26 -9.97 -12.45
CA GLY A 452 -3.36 -9.01 -12.31
C GLY A 452 -3.59 -8.16 -13.57
N TYR A 453 -2.54 -7.81 -14.31
CA TYR A 453 -2.65 -7.16 -15.62
C TYR A 453 -3.25 -8.10 -16.66
N GLY A 454 -2.88 -9.38 -16.62
CA GLY A 454 -3.43 -10.40 -17.48
C GLY A 454 -4.94 -10.64 -17.27
N THR A 455 -5.43 -10.59 -16.03
CA THR A 455 -6.87 -10.72 -15.76
C THR A 455 -7.67 -9.55 -16.32
N ILE A 456 -7.07 -8.34 -16.37
CA ILE A 456 -7.60 -7.20 -17.14
C ILE A 456 -7.47 -7.45 -18.65
N GLY A 457 -6.33 -7.98 -19.09
CA GLY A 457 -6.02 -8.33 -20.47
C GLY A 457 -7.09 -9.19 -21.14
N ASN A 458 -7.67 -10.12 -20.38
CA ASN A 458 -8.78 -10.99 -20.81
C ASN A 458 -9.98 -10.22 -21.37
N THR A 459 -10.23 -9.00 -20.88
CA THR A 459 -11.31 -8.14 -21.41
C THR A 459 -11.08 -7.74 -22.86
N TYR A 460 -9.83 -7.55 -23.29
CA TYR A 460 -9.48 -7.21 -24.68
C TYR A 460 -9.45 -8.44 -25.60
N LYS A 461 -9.56 -9.64 -25.04
CA LYS A 461 -9.66 -10.91 -25.79
C LYS A 461 -11.05 -11.51 -25.81
N GLY A 462 -12.01 -10.90 -25.12
CA GLY A 462 -13.35 -11.46 -25.02
C GLY A 462 -13.43 -12.75 -24.22
N TYR A 463 -12.46 -12.98 -23.33
CA TYR A 463 -12.44 -14.17 -22.49
C TYR A 463 -13.33 -13.96 -21.26
N SER A 464 -14.20 -14.93 -20.98
CA SER A 464 -15.31 -14.76 -20.05
C SER A 464 -14.88 -14.52 -18.61
N TYR A 465 -13.64 -14.81 -18.22
CA TYR A 465 -13.15 -14.67 -16.85
C TYR A 465 -12.13 -13.53 -16.79
N TYR A 466 -12.47 -12.44 -16.10
CA TYR A 466 -11.70 -11.19 -16.17
C TYR A 466 -11.93 -10.30 -14.96
N LEU A 467 -10.98 -9.38 -14.76
CA LEU A 467 -11.10 -8.21 -13.91
C LEU A 467 -11.51 -7.00 -14.77
N ASP A 468 -12.30 -6.07 -14.22
CA ASP A 468 -12.71 -4.84 -14.94
C ASP A 468 -11.48 -4.09 -15.50
N ARG A 469 -11.59 -3.68 -16.76
CA ARG A 469 -10.54 -2.95 -17.49
C ARG A 469 -10.08 -1.65 -16.83
N ASN A 470 -10.93 -1.05 -15.99
CA ASN A 470 -10.58 0.19 -15.29
C ASN A 470 -9.79 -0.04 -14.00
N LYS A 471 -9.55 -1.29 -13.60
CA LYS A 471 -8.83 -1.64 -12.36
C LYS A 471 -7.30 -1.63 -12.49
N GLY A 472 -6.75 -1.06 -13.58
CA GLY A 472 -5.30 -0.97 -13.79
C GLY A 472 -4.55 -0.29 -12.63
N ILE A 473 -5.04 0.87 -12.15
CA ILE A 473 -4.45 1.55 -10.98
C ILE A 473 -4.56 0.65 -9.74
N ALA A 474 -5.72 0.03 -9.50
CA ALA A 474 -5.89 -0.85 -8.35
C ALA A 474 -4.88 -2.02 -8.39
N THR A 475 -4.58 -2.57 -9.57
CA THR A 475 -3.55 -3.61 -9.71
C THR A 475 -2.14 -3.07 -9.45
N ASP A 476 -1.82 -1.84 -9.87
CA ASP A 476 -0.55 -1.17 -9.52
C ASP A 476 -0.42 -0.99 -8.01
N VAL A 477 -1.52 -0.66 -7.32
CA VAL A 477 -1.55 -0.54 -5.86
C VAL A 477 -1.40 -1.89 -5.16
N ALA A 478 -2.07 -2.95 -5.65
CA ALA A 478 -1.88 -4.29 -5.12
C ALA A 478 -0.41 -4.75 -5.24
N PHE A 479 0.25 -4.43 -6.35
CA PHE A 479 1.68 -4.65 -6.55
C PHE A 479 2.53 -3.87 -5.54
N TYR A 480 2.25 -2.57 -5.36
CA TYR A 480 2.93 -1.76 -4.36
C TYR A 480 2.77 -2.35 -2.95
N ASN A 481 1.57 -2.80 -2.59
CA ASN A 481 1.27 -3.40 -1.29
C ASN A 481 2.05 -4.70 -1.07
N LEU A 482 2.17 -5.56 -2.09
CA LEU A 482 3.02 -6.75 -2.00
C LEU A 482 4.48 -6.38 -1.75
N LEU A 483 4.99 -5.34 -2.43
CA LEU A 483 6.36 -4.89 -2.19
C LEU A 483 6.53 -4.33 -0.78
N ARG A 484 5.67 -3.40 -0.36
CA ARG A 484 5.76 -2.70 0.92
C ARG A 484 5.50 -3.60 2.12
N TYR A 485 4.49 -4.46 2.04
CA TYR A 485 4.01 -5.23 3.19
C TYR A 485 4.37 -6.71 3.13
N ASN A 486 4.75 -7.29 1.99
CA ASN A 486 5.11 -8.71 1.89
C ASN A 486 6.54 -8.98 1.39
N THR A 487 7.27 -7.94 0.99
CA THR A 487 8.68 -8.04 0.57
C THR A 487 9.60 -7.26 1.50
N CYS A 488 9.38 -5.95 1.64
CA CYS A 488 10.26 -5.08 2.42
C CYS A 488 10.40 -5.43 3.91
N PRO A 489 9.39 -5.99 4.60
CA PRO A 489 9.53 -6.36 6.00
C PRO A 489 10.57 -7.46 6.23
N ALA A 490 10.81 -8.34 5.25
CA ALA A 490 11.80 -9.42 5.33
C ALA A 490 13.25 -8.95 5.46
N TYR A 491 13.50 -7.66 5.21
CA TYR A 491 14.82 -7.06 5.32
C TYR A 491 14.99 -6.33 6.66
N SER A 492 16.25 -6.24 7.09
CA SER A 492 16.62 -5.57 8.34
C SER A 492 16.08 -4.14 8.41
N TRP A 493 15.73 -3.68 9.61
CA TRP A 493 15.10 -2.37 9.82
C TRP A 493 15.90 -1.20 9.19
N TRP A 494 17.23 -1.25 9.21
CA TRP A 494 18.09 -0.23 8.58
C TRP A 494 18.12 -0.27 7.03
N LYS A 495 17.67 -1.37 6.41
CA LYS A 495 17.51 -1.50 4.94
C LYS A 495 16.06 -1.31 4.49
N ARG A 496 15.09 -1.47 5.40
CA ARG A 496 13.65 -1.41 5.12
C ARG A 496 13.24 -0.07 4.48
N GLY A 497 13.75 1.05 4.99
CA GLY A 497 13.50 2.37 4.38
C GLY A 497 13.96 2.45 2.92
N ALA A 498 15.13 1.90 2.58
CA ALA A 498 15.60 1.84 1.20
C ALA A 498 14.73 0.93 0.32
N CYS A 499 14.29 -0.22 0.85
CA CYS A 499 13.36 -1.11 0.15
C CYS A 499 12.03 -0.42 -0.13
N ASN A 500 11.42 0.25 0.85
CA ASN A 500 10.15 0.96 0.69
C ASN A 500 10.22 2.08 -0.36
N ASN A 501 11.35 2.80 -0.41
CA ASN A 501 11.59 3.82 -1.44
C ASN A 501 11.74 3.21 -2.84
N LEU A 502 12.44 2.07 -2.96
CA LEU A 502 12.53 1.33 -4.23
C LEU A 502 11.17 0.75 -4.63
N ALA A 503 10.37 0.26 -3.68
CA ALA A 503 9.02 -0.21 -3.93
C ALA A 503 8.14 0.92 -4.51
N TYR A 504 8.24 2.14 -3.95
CA TYR A 504 7.53 3.29 -4.49
C TYR A 504 8.02 3.68 -5.90
N ASN A 505 9.32 3.60 -6.17
CA ASN A 505 9.85 3.80 -7.51
C ASN A 505 9.33 2.77 -8.53
N TYR A 506 9.19 1.51 -8.13
CA TYR A 506 8.62 0.45 -8.99
C TYR A 506 7.14 0.69 -9.24
N TYR A 507 6.40 1.07 -8.21
CA TYR A 507 5.02 1.52 -8.35
C TYR A 507 4.91 2.68 -9.34
N LEU A 508 5.74 3.72 -9.23
CA LEU A 508 5.74 4.83 -10.19
C LEU A 508 6.02 4.35 -11.62
N GLY A 509 6.95 3.39 -11.79
CA GLY A 509 7.25 2.79 -13.09
C GLY A 509 6.02 2.19 -13.76
N VAL A 510 5.30 1.31 -13.07
CA VAL A 510 4.07 0.70 -13.60
C VAL A 510 2.91 1.70 -13.65
N PHE A 511 2.85 2.65 -12.72
CA PHE A 511 1.81 3.66 -12.69
C PHE A 511 1.86 4.55 -13.95
N TYR A 512 3.06 4.99 -14.37
CA TYR A 512 3.17 5.84 -15.57
C TYR A 512 3.35 5.06 -16.87
N GLY A 513 3.97 3.88 -16.83
CA GLY A 513 4.33 3.10 -18.02
C GLY A 513 3.52 1.83 -18.25
N GLY A 514 2.79 1.34 -17.24
CA GLY A 514 2.11 0.05 -17.26
C GLY A 514 0.76 0.12 -17.97
N HIS A 515 0.58 -0.71 -18.99
CA HIS A 515 -0.66 -0.79 -19.79
C HIS A 515 -1.07 -2.25 -19.99
N PRO A 516 -2.12 -2.74 -19.28
CA PRO A 516 -2.59 -4.13 -19.40
C PRO A 516 -2.93 -4.54 -20.83
N LYS A 517 -3.37 -3.59 -21.65
CA LYS A 517 -3.71 -3.81 -23.06
C LYS A 517 -2.52 -4.26 -23.90
N ASN A 518 -1.30 -3.80 -23.60
CA ASN A 518 -0.11 -4.17 -24.40
C ASN A 518 0.14 -5.69 -24.36
N GLY A 519 0.05 -6.28 -23.16
CA GLY A 519 0.18 -7.72 -22.98
C GLY A 519 -0.92 -8.48 -23.71
N ALA A 520 -2.16 -7.99 -23.66
CA ALA A 520 -3.25 -8.57 -24.42
C ALA A 520 -3.01 -8.45 -25.94
N ASP A 521 -2.69 -7.29 -26.49
CA ASP A 521 -2.48 -7.11 -27.94
C ASP A 521 -1.36 -8.03 -28.50
N ALA A 522 -0.41 -8.43 -27.65
CA ALA A 522 0.65 -9.39 -27.98
C ALA A 522 0.27 -10.89 -27.82
N THR A 523 -0.91 -11.22 -27.27
CA THR A 523 -1.48 -12.58 -27.14
C THR A 523 -2.32 -12.95 -28.35
#